data_AF-A0A927XRF0-F1
#
_entry.id   AF-A0A927XRF0-F1
#
_cell.length_a   1.000
_cell.length_b   1.000
_cell.length_c   1.000
_cell.angle_alpha   90.00
_cell.angle_beta   90.00
_cell.angle_gamma   90.00
#
_symmetry.space_group_name_H-M   'P 1'
#
loop_
_entity.id
_entity.type
_entity.pdbx_description
1 polymer ?
#
loop_
_entity_poly.entity_id
_entity_poly.type
_entity_poly.pdbx_seq_one_letter_code
_entity_poly.pdbx_strand_id
1 'polypeptide(L)'
;MNTSEMFAQEAVRLPDKHIPYTRGGDTLGGMDCQGMMEYCLRQIGIRANWRGSNHMWRDMAWKGTPEECKKKFGCIPVGAWLYIVSDNGGEVARGYRDGLGNAEHVGVYTGETLGAVHASASRGKVADSTFEGKTIRNGGWNQVGLCKLLDYGEKVQAILDGGDEDQPVAVEDEPKNSAAFEIPETVRRGSRGDAVVKLQRILVAIGYTLDLDGVFGPMTEECVKTYQATHGLEVDGVVGPLTWAELM
;
A
#
# COMPACT_ATOMS: atom_id res chain seq x y z
N MET A 1 -3.85 8.90 9.41
CA MET A 1 -2.83 8.32 8.54
C MET A 1 -1.65 7.93 9.41
N ASN A 2 -1.29 6.66 9.43
CA ASN A 2 -0.13 6.17 10.18
C ASN A 2 1.16 6.39 9.35
N THR A 3 2.33 6.12 9.94
CA THR A 3 3.60 6.39 9.24
C THR A 3 3.86 5.44 8.07
N SER A 4 3.29 4.21 8.07
CA SER A 4 3.41 3.30 6.92
C SER A 4 2.63 3.79 5.70
N GLU A 5 1.44 4.36 5.91
CA GLU A 5 0.63 5.01 4.87
C GLU A 5 1.32 6.26 4.32
N MET A 6 1.89 7.10 5.19
CA MET A 6 2.69 8.26 4.76
C MET A 6 3.89 7.80 3.90
N PHE A 7 4.59 6.74 4.34
CA PHE A 7 5.70 6.16 3.60
C PHE A 7 5.29 5.66 2.20
N ALA A 8 4.14 4.98 2.11
CA ALA A 8 3.57 4.53 0.83
C ALA A 8 3.19 5.70 -0.07
N GLN A 9 2.60 6.75 0.49
CA GLN A 9 2.24 7.96 -0.25
C GLN A 9 3.48 8.64 -0.85
N GLU A 10 4.60 8.68 -0.14
CA GLU A 10 5.85 9.21 -0.68
C GLU A 10 6.37 8.34 -1.83
N ALA A 11 6.21 7.01 -1.76
CA ALA A 11 6.56 6.13 -2.86
C ALA A 11 5.68 6.36 -4.11
N VAL A 12 4.37 6.50 -3.94
CA VAL A 12 3.41 6.78 -5.04
C VAL A 12 3.72 8.08 -5.79
N ARG A 13 4.42 9.03 -5.16
CA ARG A 13 4.83 10.30 -5.81
C ARG A 13 6.10 10.17 -6.67
N LEU A 14 6.87 9.09 -6.55
CA LEU A 14 8.12 8.88 -7.28
C LEU A 14 8.03 8.47 -8.77
N PRO A 15 6.99 7.77 -9.27
CA PRO A 15 6.96 7.23 -10.63
C PRO A 15 6.73 8.27 -11.74
N ASP A 16 6.80 9.58 -11.45
CA ASP A 16 6.70 10.65 -12.45
C ASP A 16 7.97 10.73 -13.34
N LYS A 17 8.03 9.77 -14.28
CA LYS A 17 8.82 9.64 -15.53
C LYS A 17 10.35 9.79 -15.53
N HIS A 18 11.03 10.29 -14.49
CA HIS A 18 12.42 10.74 -14.65
C HIS A 18 13.44 10.32 -13.59
N ILE A 19 13.11 9.49 -12.59
CA ILE A 19 14.11 9.06 -11.59
C ILE A 19 14.88 7.83 -12.10
N PRO A 20 16.15 7.97 -12.52
CA PRO A 20 16.90 6.85 -13.10
C PRO A 20 17.31 5.84 -12.02
N TYR A 21 17.45 4.59 -12.42
CA TYR A 21 18.09 3.60 -11.56
C TYR A 21 19.58 3.92 -11.46
N THR A 22 20.08 4.15 -10.25
CA THR A 22 21.50 4.38 -9.99
C THR A 22 21.93 3.53 -8.81
N ARG A 23 22.85 2.58 -9.03
CA ARG A 23 23.37 1.72 -7.96
C ARG A 23 24.03 2.56 -6.87
N GLY A 24 23.61 2.37 -5.63
CA GLY A 24 24.05 3.14 -4.46
C GLY A 24 23.50 4.57 -4.40
N GLY A 25 22.62 4.95 -5.33
CA GLY A 25 21.93 6.24 -5.30
C GLY A 25 20.71 6.19 -4.37
N ASP A 26 20.37 7.34 -3.80
CA ASP A 26 19.27 7.50 -2.85
C ASP A 26 18.55 8.85 -3.00
N THR A 27 18.68 9.51 -4.15
CA THR A 27 18.09 10.83 -4.41
C THR A 27 17.22 10.82 -5.66
N LEU A 28 16.48 11.90 -5.90
CA LEU A 28 15.72 12.08 -7.15
C LEU A 28 16.61 12.13 -8.40
N GLY A 29 17.91 12.40 -8.25
CA GLY A 29 18.89 12.32 -9.35
C GLY A 29 19.25 10.89 -9.76
N GLY A 30 18.87 9.90 -8.94
CA GLY A 30 19.05 8.49 -9.21
C GLY A 30 19.05 7.67 -7.93
N MET A 31 18.37 6.53 -7.98
CA MET A 31 18.25 5.65 -6.81
C MET A 31 18.21 4.17 -7.16
N ASP A 32 18.69 3.32 -6.26
CA ASP A 32 18.45 1.88 -6.30
C ASP A 32 17.32 1.49 -5.34
N CYS A 33 17.04 0.19 -5.25
CA CYS A 33 15.93 -0.31 -4.45
C CYS A 33 16.10 -0.05 -2.96
N GLN A 34 17.33 -0.04 -2.41
CA GLN A 34 17.55 0.39 -1.02
C GLN A 34 17.37 1.89 -0.90
N GLY A 35 18.05 2.66 -1.75
CA GLY A 35 18.08 4.12 -1.66
C GLY A 35 16.71 4.75 -1.83
N MET A 36 15.82 4.15 -2.63
CA MET A 36 14.42 4.55 -2.72
C MET A 36 13.69 4.42 -1.37
N MET A 37 13.88 3.31 -0.66
CA MET A 37 13.23 3.07 0.64
C MET A 37 13.76 4.05 1.69
N GLU A 38 15.07 4.27 1.73
CA GLU A 38 15.69 5.26 2.62
C GLU A 38 15.26 6.70 2.26
N TYR A 39 15.09 7.01 0.97
CA TYR A 39 14.55 8.29 0.51
C TYR A 39 13.13 8.54 1.05
N CYS A 40 12.21 7.57 0.88
CA CYS A 40 10.84 7.70 1.35
C CYS A 40 10.77 7.81 2.88
N LEU A 41 11.58 7.06 3.62
CA LEU A 41 11.67 7.20 5.08
C LEU A 41 12.13 8.61 5.49
N ARG A 42 13.10 9.19 4.78
CA ARG A 42 13.58 10.55 5.07
C ARG A 42 12.51 11.61 4.85
N GLN A 43 11.63 11.44 3.86
CA GLN A 43 10.53 12.39 3.62
C GLN A 43 9.55 12.45 4.80
N ILE A 44 9.39 11.33 5.51
CA ILE A 44 8.54 11.25 6.71
C ILE A 44 9.33 11.44 8.03
N GLY A 45 10.57 11.97 7.94
CA GLY A 45 11.39 12.30 9.10
C GLY A 45 12.16 11.15 9.74
N ILE A 46 12.16 9.95 9.12
CA ILE A 46 12.86 8.77 9.63
C ILE A 46 14.20 8.62 8.91
N ARG A 47 15.27 8.46 9.69
CA ARG A 47 16.61 8.14 9.15
C ARG A 47 16.96 6.70 9.46
N ALA A 48 17.39 5.99 8.43
CA ALA A 48 17.92 4.64 8.54
C ALA A 48 19.15 4.51 7.64
N ASN A 49 19.96 3.49 7.90
CA ASN A 49 21.19 3.24 7.17
C ASN A 49 21.41 1.73 7.08
N TRP A 50 20.97 1.14 5.98
CA TRP A 50 21.20 -0.27 5.71
C TRP A 50 22.37 -0.47 4.74
N ARG A 51 22.80 -1.73 4.59
CA ARG A 51 23.93 -2.10 3.71
C ARG A 51 23.46 -2.80 2.43
N GLY A 52 22.16 -2.81 2.20
CA GLY A 52 21.49 -3.52 1.10
C GLY A 52 20.10 -4.01 1.51
N SER A 53 19.29 -4.34 0.50
CA SER A 53 17.97 -4.99 0.65
C SER A 53 18.04 -6.25 1.53
N ASN A 54 19.15 -7.00 1.47
CA ASN A 54 19.36 -8.19 2.30
C ASN A 54 19.61 -7.88 3.79
N HIS A 55 20.20 -6.72 4.11
CA HIS A 55 20.31 -6.24 5.50
C HIS A 55 18.95 -5.75 5.99
N MET A 56 18.21 -5.01 5.14
CA MET A 56 16.85 -4.55 5.44
C MET A 56 15.93 -5.73 5.76
N TRP A 57 15.95 -6.78 4.92
CA TRP A 57 15.13 -7.97 5.12
C TRP A 57 15.30 -8.57 6.50
N ARG A 58 16.51 -8.61 7.05
CA ARG A 58 16.80 -9.14 8.41
C ARG A 58 16.30 -8.23 9.52
N ASP A 59 16.23 -6.94 9.26
CA ASP A 59 15.92 -5.90 10.24
C ASP A 59 14.42 -5.58 10.38
N MET A 60 13.56 -6.34 9.69
CA MET A 60 12.10 -6.19 9.77
C MET A 60 11.54 -6.66 11.12
N ALA A 61 10.51 -5.98 11.64
CA ALA A 61 9.74 -6.40 12.81
C ALA A 61 9.04 -7.74 12.57
N TRP A 62 8.49 -7.91 11.36
CA TRP A 62 7.86 -9.15 10.93
C TRP A 62 8.23 -9.48 9.49
N LYS A 63 8.28 -10.77 9.17
CA LYS A 63 8.73 -11.35 7.90
C LYS A 63 7.89 -12.58 7.59
N GLY A 64 7.46 -12.74 6.35
CA GLY A 64 6.80 -13.95 5.88
C GLY A 64 6.24 -13.80 4.49
N THR A 65 5.60 -14.85 4.01
CA THR A 65 4.94 -14.87 2.70
C THR A 65 3.72 -13.92 2.68
N PRO A 66 3.27 -13.48 1.49
CA PRO A 66 2.01 -12.75 1.35
C PRO A 66 0.81 -13.45 2.00
N GLU A 67 0.76 -14.78 1.90
CA GLU A 67 -0.28 -15.62 2.50
C GLU A 67 -0.22 -15.62 4.03
N GLU A 68 0.97 -15.78 4.61
CA GLU A 68 1.17 -15.68 6.07
C GLU A 68 0.84 -14.29 6.60
N CYS A 69 1.19 -13.25 5.86
CA CYS A 69 0.87 -11.86 6.21
C CYS A 69 -0.64 -11.66 6.28
N LYS A 70 -1.36 -12.06 5.22
CA LYS A 70 -2.83 -11.97 5.19
C LYS A 70 -3.48 -12.82 6.28
N LYS A 71 -2.94 -14.01 6.55
CA LYS A 71 -3.43 -14.87 7.63
C LYS A 71 -3.28 -14.20 9.00
N LYS A 72 -2.13 -13.57 9.24
CA LYS A 72 -1.79 -12.98 10.55
C LYS A 72 -2.46 -11.62 10.78
N PHE A 73 -2.50 -10.76 9.77
CA PHE A 73 -2.96 -9.37 9.89
C PHE A 73 -4.30 -9.09 9.20
N GLY A 74 -4.91 -10.09 8.55
CA GLY A 74 -6.13 -9.95 7.75
C GLY A 74 -5.92 -9.32 6.36
N CYS A 75 -4.82 -8.60 6.16
CA CYS A 75 -4.43 -8.00 4.89
C CYS A 75 -2.89 -7.89 4.81
N ILE A 76 -2.39 -7.33 3.70
CA ILE A 76 -1.03 -6.79 3.65
C ILE A 76 -1.17 -5.29 3.92
N PRO A 77 -0.58 -4.77 5.01
CA PRO A 77 -0.69 -3.34 5.34
C PRO A 77 -0.10 -2.45 4.24
N VAL A 78 -0.74 -1.31 3.96
CA VAL A 78 -0.17 -0.27 3.08
C VAL A 78 1.16 0.22 3.66
N GLY A 79 2.17 0.36 2.82
CA GLY A 79 3.55 0.65 3.25
C GLY A 79 4.33 -0.56 3.72
N ALA A 80 3.78 -1.78 3.63
CA ALA A 80 4.57 -3.00 3.77
C ALA A 80 5.65 -3.09 2.69
N TRP A 81 6.76 -3.72 3.03
CA TRP A 81 7.90 -3.85 2.12
C TRP A 81 7.81 -5.20 1.44
N LEU A 82 7.73 -5.19 0.11
CA LEU A 82 7.71 -6.40 -0.68
C LEU A 82 9.12 -6.78 -1.08
N TYR A 83 9.44 -8.05 -1.00
CA TYR A 83 10.76 -8.59 -1.29
C TYR A 83 10.71 -9.68 -2.34
N ILE A 84 11.78 -9.74 -3.15
CA ILE A 84 12.13 -10.90 -3.97
C ILE A 84 13.27 -11.61 -3.25
N VAL A 85 12.98 -12.79 -2.71
CA VAL A 85 13.93 -13.60 -1.94
C VAL A 85 14.18 -14.92 -2.67
N SER A 86 15.43 -15.22 -2.98
CA SER A 86 15.82 -16.49 -3.59
C SER A 86 16.19 -17.52 -2.52
N ASP A 87 15.77 -18.78 -2.73
CA ASP A 87 15.95 -19.87 -1.76
C ASP A 87 17.41 -20.38 -1.69
N ASN A 88 18.24 -20.16 -2.72
CA ASN A 88 19.69 -20.42 -2.76
C ASN A 88 20.28 -20.07 -4.16
N GLY A 89 21.25 -19.13 -4.32
CA GLY A 89 22.20 -19.23 -5.45
C GLY A 89 22.72 -18.00 -6.21
N GLY A 90 22.45 -16.75 -5.83
CA GLY A 90 23.46 -15.69 -6.06
C GLY A 90 24.47 -15.77 -4.91
N GLU A 91 25.78 -15.56 -5.14
CA GLU A 91 26.84 -15.66 -4.11
C GLU A 91 26.26 -15.27 -2.75
N VAL A 92 26.17 -16.23 -1.82
CA VAL A 92 26.01 -15.92 -0.41
C VAL A 92 27.10 -14.90 -0.16
N ALA A 93 26.74 -13.61 -0.06
CA ALA A 93 27.64 -12.62 0.45
C ALA A 93 28.00 -13.17 1.82
N ARG A 94 29.21 -13.74 1.93
CA ARG A 94 29.76 -14.46 3.07
C ARG A 94 29.11 -13.95 4.37
N GLY A 95 28.26 -14.73 5.04
CA GLY A 95 27.90 -14.36 6.42
C GLY A 95 26.62 -14.93 7.01
N TYR A 96 25.53 -15.07 6.27
CA TYR A 96 24.23 -15.34 6.88
C TYR A 96 23.77 -16.79 6.67
N ARG A 97 23.79 -17.58 7.75
CA ARG A 97 23.21 -18.95 7.83
C ARG A 97 21.99 -18.94 8.75
N ASP A 98 21.01 -18.10 8.41
CA ASP A 98 19.80 -17.86 9.22
C ASP A 98 18.53 -18.46 8.63
N GLY A 99 18.60 -19.10 7.46
CA GLY A 99 17.45 -19.71 6.79
C GLY A 99 16.47 -18.72 6.17
N LEU A 100 16.81 -17.42 6.12
CA LEU A 100 15.93 -16.37 5.61
C LEU A 100 16.07 -16.11 4.09
N GLY A 101 16.89 -16.90 3.40
CA GLY A 101 17.21 -16.70 1.98
C GLY A 101 18.02 -15.44 1.70
N ASN A 102 18.10 -15.06 0.42
CA ASN A 102 18.76 -13.86 -0.05
C ASN A 102 17.75 -12.88 -0.64
N ALA A 103 17.50 -11.75 0.04
CA ALA A 103 16.64 -10.70 -0.49
C ALA A 103 17.41 -9.86 -1.51
N GLU A 104 17.06 -10.04 -2.78
CA GLU A 104 17.73 -9.44 -3.92
C GLU A 104 17.12 -8.08 -4.28
N HIS A 105 15.83 -7.92 -4.00
CA HIS A 105 15.08 -6.74 -4.40
C HIS A 105 14.03 -6.37 -3.37
N VAL A 106 13.70 -5.07 -3.28
CA VAL A 106 12.68 -4.53 -2.38
C VAL A 106 11.85 -3.46 -3.07
N GLY A 107 10.58 -3.34 -2.66
CA GLY A 107 9.65 -2.30 -3.12
C GLY A 107 8.59 -2.00 -2.06
N VAL A 108 7.81 -0.95 -2.30
CA VAL A 108 6.75 -0.47 -1.40
C VAL A 108 5.40 -0.94 -1.91
N TYR A 109 4.62 -1.61 -1.07
CA TYR A 109 3.23 -1.93 -1.35
C TYR A 109 2.33 -0.70 -1.12
N THR A 110 1.55 -0.31 -2.13
CA THR A 110 0.79 0.96 -2.12
C THR A 110 -0.72 0.81 -1.93
N GLY A 111 -1.28 -0.39 -1.99
CA GLY A 111 -2.71 -0.64 -1.73
C GLY A 111 -3.69 -0.20 -2.83
N GLU A 112 -3.42 0.90 -3.55
CA GLU A 112 -4.35 1.57 -4.47
C GLU A 112 -4.81 0.71 -5.68
N THR A 113 -3.96 -0.20 -6.19
CA THR A 113 -4.33 -1.07 -7.34
C THR A 113 -3.71 -2.48 -7.24
N LEU A 114 -3.44 -2.94 -6.02
CA LEU A 114 -2.52 -4.08 -5.76
C LEU A 114 -1.23 -3.84 -6.57
N GLY A 115 -0.50 -2.78 -6.24
CA GLY A 115 0.73 -2.40 -6.92
C GLY A 115 1.94 -2.34 -6.00
N ALA A 116 3.13 -2.26 -6.60
CA ALA A 116 4.37 -1.98 -5.89
C ALA A 116 5.21 -0.94 -6.61
N VAL A 117 5.64 0.09 -5.89
CA VAL A 117 6.64 1.04 -6.38
C VAL A 117 8.03 0.51 -6.06
N HIS A 118 8.93 0.50 -7.04
CA HIS A 118 10.31 0.07 -6.84
C HIS A 118 11.29 0.73 -7.82
N ALA A 119 12.52 0.98 -7.36
CA ALA A 119 13.63 1.35 -8.24
C ALA A 119 14.18 0.10 -8.94
N SER A 120 13.97 -0.03 -10.25
CA SER A 120 14.24 -1.26 -10.99
C SER A 120 15.41 -1.11 -11.97
N ALA A 121 16.43 -1.96 -11.81
CA ALA A 121 17.57 -2.02 -12.71
C ALA A 121 17.15 -2.43 -14.14
N SER A 122 16.27 -3.43 -14.26
CA SER A 122 15.81 -3.92 -15.56
C SER A 122 14.92 -2.92 -16.31
N ARG A 123 14.23 -2.04 -15.58
CA ARG A 123 13.46 -0.93 -16.17
C ARG A 123 14.28 0.36 -16.30
N GLY A 124 15.46 0.41 -15.69
CA GLY A 124 16.37 1.57 -15.69
C GLY A 124 15.89 2.77 -14.88
N LYS A 125 14.84 2.63 -14.06
CA LYS A 125 14.18 3.74 -13.34
C LYS A 125 13.32 3.26 -12.18
N VAL A 126 12.85 4.19 -11.36
CA VAL A 126 11.69 3.96 -10.47
C VAL A 126 10.44 3.70 -11.32
N ALA A 127 9.70 2.67 -10.96
CA ALA A 127 8.56 2.20 -11.72
C ALA A 127 7.50 1.55 -10.83
N ASP A 128 6.31 1.38 -11.39
CA ASP A 128 5.21 0.64 -10.77
C ASP A 128 5.15 -0.77 -11.31
N SER A 129 4.90 -1.73 -10.43
CA SER A 129 4.48 -3.09 -10.77
C SER A 129 3.02 -3.24 -10.39
N THR A 130 2.11 -3.24 -11.35
CA THR A 130 0.70 -3.56 -11.10
C THR A 130 0.52 -5.07 -11.01
N PHE A 131 -0.32 -5.53 -10.08
CA PHE A 131 -0.69 -6.94 -9.94
C PHE A 131 -2.01 -7.26 -10.64
N GLU A 132 -2.43 -6.47 -11.63
CA GLU A 132 -3.65 -6.70 -12.41
C GLU A 132 -3.71 -8.14 -12.96
N GLY A 133 -4.64 -8.94 -12.44
CA GLY A 133 -4.82 -10.36 -12.79
C GLY A 133 -3.71 -11.30 -12.30
N LYS A 134 -2.74 -10.81 -11.52
CA LYS A 134 -1.62 -11.58 -10.95
C LYS A 134 -1.65 -11.51 -9.42
N THR A 135 -1.17 -12.56 -8.76
CA THR A 135 -0.89 -12.47 -7.32
C THR A 135 0.43 -11.73 -7.12
N ILE A 136 0.67 -11.23 -5.91
CA ILE A 136 1.96 -10.66 -5.47
C ILE A 136 3.10 -11.62 -5.83
N ARG A 137 2.90 -12.93 -5.57
CA ARG A 137 3.82 -14.01 -5.95
C ARG A 137 4.03 -14.13 -7.46
N ASN A 138 2.99 -14.03 -8.28
CA ASN A 138 3.08 -14.07 -9.74
C ASN A 138 3.67 -12.79 -10.35
N GLY A 139 3.76 -11.70 -9.57
CA GLY A 139 4.55 -10.51 -9.88
C GLY A 139 6.04 -10.62 -9.54
N GLY A 140 6.47 -11.75 -8.98
CA GLY A 140 7.85 -11.99 -8.53
C GLY A 140 8.12 -11.62 -7.06
N TRP A 141 7.19 -10.93 -6.41
CA TRP A 141 7.27 -10.57 -4.99
C TRP A 141 6.82 -11.74 -4.13
N ASN A 142 7.74 -12.42 -3.46
CA ASN A 142 7.44 -13.67 -2.76
C ASN A 142 7.51 -13.56 -1.23
N GLN A 143 7.95 -12.41 -0.71
CA GLN A 143 8.04 -12.16 0.72
C GLN A 143 7.53 -10.75 1.06
N VAL A 144 7.03 -10.59 2.28
CA VAL A 144 6.54 -9.36 2.87
C VAL A 144 7.29 -9.10 4.17
N GLY A 145 7.78 -7.87 4.34
CA GLY A 145 8.39 -7.38 5.56
C GLY A 145 7.63 -6.18 6.13
N LEU A 146 7.43 -6.18 7.44
CA LEU A 146 6.94 -5.00 8.17
C LEU A 146 8.13 -4.32 8.85
N CYS A 147 8.42 -3.09 8.44
CA CYS A 147 9.57 -2.34 8.93
C CYS A 147 9.31 -1.86 10.35
N LYS A 148 10.20 -2.19 11.28
CA LYS A 148 10.08 -1.81 12.70
C LYS A 148 10.09 -0.29 12.96
N LEU A 149 10.46 0.51 11.97
CA LEU A 149 10.48 1.97 12.05
C LEU A 149 9.13 2.59 11.68
N LEU A 150 8.19 1.80 11.14
CA LEU A 150 6.89 2.25 10.68
C LEU A 150 5.81 1.74 11.64
N ASP A 151 4.91 2.64 12.00
CA ASP A 151 3.62 2.36 12.60
C ASP A 151 2.63 1.99 11.49
N TYR A 152 2.04 0.79 11.61
CA TYR A 152 1.07 0.21 10.68
C TYR A 152 -0.38 0.34 11.18
N GLY A 153 -0.60 1.14 12.22
CA GLY A 153 -1.90 1.35 12.86
C GLY A 153 -2.17 0.36 13.99
N GLU A 154 -3.08 0.74 14.88
CA GLU A 154 -3.30 0.09 16.19
C GLU A 154 -3.50 -1.43 16.09
N LYS A 155 -4.30 -1.90 15.13
CA LYS A 155 -4.58 -3.34 14.95
C LYS A 155 -3.33 -4.14 14.59
N VAL A 156 -2.54 -3.64 13.65
CA VAL A 156 -1.31 -4.33 13.22
C VAL A 156 -0.26 -4.22 14.30
N GLN A 157 -0.13 -3.05 14.94
CA GLN A 157 0.85 -2.81 15.98
C GLN A 157 0.62 -3.69 17.21
N ALA A 158 -0.63 -3.88 17.64
CA ALA A 158 -0.97 -4.79 18.74
C ALA A 158 -0.53 -6.25 18.48
N ILE A 159 -0.63 -6.71 17.23
CA ILE A 159 -0.17 -8.05 16.83
C ILE A 159 1.37 -8.11 16.81
N LEU A 160 2.04 -7.05 16.36
CA LEU A 160 3.51 -6.97 16.33
C LEU A 160 4.13 -6.94 17.73
N ASP A 161 3.46 -6.31 18.69
CA ASP A 161 3.93 -6.16 20.08
C ASP A 161 3.75 -7.44 20.92
N GLY A 162 3.29 -8.54 20.31
CA GLY A 162 3.18 -9.85 20.96
C GLY A 162 1.81 -10.15 21.56
N GLY A 163 0.74 -9.49 21.11
CA GLY A 163 -0.62 -9.95 21.38
C GLY A 163 -0.82 -11.37 20.84
N ASP A 164 -1.03 -12.34 21.75
CA ASP A 164 -1.32 -13.73 21.39
C ASP A 164 -2.55 -13.85 20.50
N GLU A 165 -2.47 -14.71 19.47
CA GLU A 165 -3.56 -15.04 18.54
C GLU A 165 -4.73 -15.81 19.20
N ASP A 166 -4.72 -16.04 20.53
CA ASP A 166 -5.58 -17.03 21.19
C ASP A 166 -6.10 -16.67 22.61
N GLN A 167 -6.24 -15.39 22.96
CA GLN A 167 -6.98 -15.02 24.18
C GLN A 167 -8.48 -14.81 23.88
N PRO A 168 -9.39 -15.49 24.60
CA PRO A 168 -10.82 -15.27 24.46
C PRO A 168 -11.17 -13.89 25.02
N VAL A 169 -11.59 -12.99 24.13
CA VAL A 169 -12.10 -11.68 24.52
C VAL A 169 -13.36 -11.92 25.36
N ALA A 170 -13.33 -11.47 26.62
CA ALA A 170 -14.49 -11.52 27.51
C ALA A 170 -15.64 -10.75 26.86
N VAL A 171 -16.74 -11.47 26.64
CA VAL A 171 -18.03 -10.94 26.19
C VAL A 171 -18.65 -10.12 27.31
N GLU A 172 -18.58 -8.79 27.19
CA GLU A 172 -19.52 -7.90 27.87
C GLU A 172 -20.27 -7.09 26.80
N ASP A 173 -21.50 -7.58 26.55
CA ASP A 173 -22.64 -7.08 25.78
C ASP A 173 -22.43 -6.04 24.66
N GLU A 174 -22.66 -6.50 23.43
CA GLU A 174 -22.82 -5.68 22.22
C GLU A 174 -23.88 -4.58 22.35
N PRO A 175 -23.68 -3.49 21.59
CA PRO A 175 -24.62 -3.21 20.51
C PRO A 175 -23.93 -3.37 19.15
N LYS A 176 -24.49 -4.25 18.33
CA LYS A 176 -24.19 -4.52 16.92
C LYS A 176 -23.70 -3.30 16.15
N ASN A 177 -22.42 -3.28 15.76
CA ASN A 177 -22.06 -3.02 14.36
C ASN A 177 -20.65 -3.54 14.04
N SER A 178 -20.55 -4.33 12.98
CA SER A 178 -19.35 -5.04 12.54
C SER A 178 -18.50 -4.12 11.65
N ALA A 179 -17.34 -3.67 12.11
CA ALA A 179 -16.35 -3.03 11.23
C ALA A 179 -15.41 -4.08 10.62
N ALA A 180 -15.96 -4.85 9.67
CA ALA A 180 -15.21 -5.23 8.48
C ALA A 180 -14.75 -3.95 7.75
N PHE A 181 -13.79 -4.03 6.83
CA PHE A 181 -13.45 -2.90 5.97
C PHE A 181 -14.73 -2.47 5.23
N GLU A 182 -15.45 -1.47 5.76
CA GLU A 182 -16.73 -1.06 5.19
C GLU A 182 -16.42 -0.34 3.88
N ILE A 183 -16.58 -1.08 2.78
CA ILE A 183 -16.80 -0.48 1.48
C ILE A 183 -17.95 0.51 1.70
N PRO A 184 -17.72 1.82 1.48
CA PRO A 184 -18.74 2.81 1.76
C PRO A 184 -20.02 2.45 1.02
N GLU A 185 -21.16 2.80 1.62
CA GLU A 185 -22.47 2.51 1.04
C GLU A 185 -22.49 2.88 -0.45
N THR A 186 -23.06 2.00 -1.27
CA THR A 186 -23.27 2.29 -2.69
C THR A 186 -24.18 3.50 -2.82
N VAL A 187 -23.63 4.63 -3.27
CA VAL A 187 -24.38 5.87 -3.44
C VAL A 187 -24.70 6.12 -4.91
N ARG A 188 -25.91 6.63 -5.17
CA ARG A 188 -26.44 6.90 -6.51
C ARG A 188 -27.40 8.07 -6.46
N ARG A 189 -27.90 8.51 -7.61
CA ARG A 189 -28.87 9.61 -7.70
C ARG A 189 -30.01 9.45 -6.69
N GLY A 190 -30.22 10.48 -5.86
CA GLY A 190 -31.21 10.49 -4.79
C GLY A 190 -30.72 10.02 -3.42
N SER A 191 -29.53 9.39 -3.33
CA SER A 191 -28.86 9.11 -2.06
C SER A 191 -28.54 10.40 -1.30
N ARG A 192 -28.53 10.33 0.03
CA ARG A 192 -28.18 11.45 0.92
C ARG A 192 -27.42 10.95 2.13
N GLY A 193 -26.61 11.81 2.74
CA GLY A 193 -25.91 11.53 4.00
C GLY A 193 -24.39 11.44 3.86
N ASP A 194 -23.73 10.95 4.90
CA ASP A 194 -22.27 11.06 5.06
C ASP A 194 -21.46 10.38 3.96
N ALA A 195 -21.96 9.27 3.39
CA ALA A 195 -21.34 8.60 2.26
C ALA A 195 -21.31 9.51 1.01
N VAL A 196 -22.35 10.32 0.80
CA VAL A 196 -22.41 11.29 -0.30
C VAL A 196 -21.47 12.47 -0.03
N VAL A 197 -21.41 12.96 1.22
CA VAL A 197 -20.44 14.01 1.60
C VAL A 197 -19.01 13.54 1.36
N LYS A 198 -18.70 12.28 1.72
CA LYS A 198 -17.40 11.67 1.48
C LYS A 198 -17.08 11.62 -0.01
N LEU A 199 -18.03 11.18 -0.85
CA LEU A 199 -17.88 11.18 -2.30
C LEU A 199 -17.61 12.59 -2.84
N GLN A 200 -18.45 13.57 -2.47
CA GLN A 200 -18.33 14.95 -2.92
C GLN A 200 -16.97 15.55 -2.54
N ARG A 201 -16.48 15.28 -1.31
CA ARG A 201 -15.14 15.71 -0.88
C ARG A 201 -14.03 15.15 -1.76
N ILE A 202 -14.09 13.87 -2.09
CA ILE A 202 -13.09 13.22 -2.94
C ILE A 202 -13.15 13.79 -4.36
N LEU A 203 -14.35 13.88 -4.96
CA LEU A 203 -14.54 14.46 -6.29
C LEU A 203 -14.02 15.91 -6.36
N VAL A 204 -14.26 16.72 -5.32
CA VAL A 204 -13.72 18.08 -5.24
C VAL A 204 -12.19 18.09 -5.12
N ALA A 205 -11.62 17.18 -4.33
CA ALA A 205 -10.17 17.07 -4.17
C ALA A 205 -9.45 16.70 -5.48
N ILE A 206 -10.10 15.92 -6.35
CA ILE A 206 -9.57 15.53 -7.67
C ILE A 206 -9.95 16.50 -8.81
N GLY A 207 -10.54 17.65 -8.47
CA GLY A 207 -10.71 18.79 -9.39
C GLY A 207 -12.12 19.01 -9.95
N TYR A 208 -13.13 18.27 -9.50
CA TYR A 208 -14.53 18.58 -9.84
C TYR A 208 -15.07 19.74 -8.98
N THR A 209 -16.05 20.48 -9.49
CA THR A 209 -16.71 21.55 -8.73
C THR A 209 -18.09 21.08 -8.31
N LEU A 210 -18.24 20.77 -7.03
CA LEU A 210 -19.48 20.30 -6.41
C LEU A 210 -19.69 20.96 -5.05
N ASP A 211 -20.95 21.16 -4.67
CA ASP A 211 -21.32 21.49 -3.30
C ASP A 211 -21.27 20.24 -2.42
N LEU A 212 -20.76 20.37 -1.20
CA LEU A 212 -20.69 19.29 -0.20
C LEU A 212 -21.99 19.27 0.64
N ASP A 213 -23.12 19.25 -0.05
CA ASP A 213 -24.45 19.31 0.57
C ASP A 213 -24.94 17.94 1.09
N GLY A 214 -24.17 16.88 0.82
CA GLY A 214 -24.53 15.51 1.18
C GLY A 214 -25.72 14.97 0.41
N VAL A 215 -26.07 15.57 -0.74
CA VAL A 215 -27.15 15.14 -1.63
C VAL A 215 -26.60 14.71 -2.97
N PHE A 216 -26.88 13.47 -3.37
CA PHE A 216 -26.44 12.95 -4.65
C PHE A 216 -27.41 13.43 -5.74
N GLY A 217 -27.20 14.67 -6.17
CA GLY A 217 -27.97 15.35 -7.21
C GLY A 217 -27.46 15.07 -8.63
N PRO A 218 -28.08 15.68 -9.66
CA PRO A 218 -27.68 15.54 -11.05
C PRO A 218 -26.22 15.91 -11.32
N MET A 219 -25.70 16.95 -10.65
CA MET A 219 -24.32 17.40 -10.82
C MET A 219 -23.32 16.37 -10.26
N THR A 220 -23.63 15.75 -9.12
CA THR A 220 -22.81 14.68 -8.54
C THR A 220 -22.81 13.45 -9.45
N GLU A 221 -23.96 13.08 -10.01
CA GLU A 221 -24.06 11.98 -10.98
C GLU A 221 -23.23 12.22 -12.24
N GLU A 222 -23.26 13.45 -12.77
CA GLU A 222 -22.46 13.82 -13.95
C GLU A 222 -20.95 13.69 -13.65
N CYS A 223 -20.49 14.20 -12.52
CA CYS A 223 -19.08 14.07 -12.11
C CYS A 223 -18.67 12.61 -11.94
N VAL A 224 -19.52 11.77 -11.34
CA VAL A 224 -19.26 10.33 -11.21
C VAL A 224 -19.17 9.65 -12.57
N LYS A 225 -20.08 9.96 -13.51
CA LYS A 225 -20.01 9.40 -14.87
C LYS A 225 -18.77 9.86 -15.62
N THR A 226 -18.37 11.12 -15.49
CA THR A 226 -17.12 11.63 -16.07
C THR A 226 -15.92 10.92 -15.45
N TYR A 227 -15.91 10.73 -14.13
CA TYR A 227 -14.87 9.98 -13.44
C TYR A 227 -14.78 8.54 -13.97
N GLN A 228 -15.90 7.82 -14.00
CA GLN A 228 -15.96 6.46 -14.52
C GLN A 228 -15.47 6.37 -15.97
N ALA A 229 -15.91 7.29 -16.84
CA ALA A 229 -15.53 7.30 -18.25
C ALA A 229 -14.03 7.57 -18.46
N THR A 230 -13.45 8.46 -17.65
CA THR A 230 -12.03 8.82 -17.72
C THR A 230 -11.12 7.72 -17.14
N HIS A 231 -11.63 6.90 -16.23
CA HIS A 231 -10.90 5.83 -15.55
C HIS A 231 -11.23 4.43 -16.08
N GLY A 232 -11.97 4.33 -17.20
CA GLY A 232 -12.28 3.05 -17.84
C GLY A 232 -13.22 2.14 -17.05
N LEU A 233 -13.98 2.71 -16.11
CA LEU A 233 -15.01 2.00 -15.34
C LEU A 233 -16.34 1.96 -16.12
N GLU A 234 -17.27 1.10 -15.68
CA GLU A 234 -18.65 1.13 -16.17
C GLU A 234 -19.29 2.49 -15.85
N VAL A 235 -19.81 3.18 -16.88
CA VAL A 235 -20.34 4.54 -16.77
C VAL A 235 -21.83 4.53 -16.43
N ASP A 236 -22.16 4.02 -15.26
CA ASP A 236 -23.53 3.88 -14.77
C ASP A 236 -23.98 5.04 -13.86
N GLY A 237 -23.05 5.90 -13.41
CA GLY A 237 -23.30 6.98 -12.46
C GLY A 237 -23.56 6.52 -11.04
N VAL A 238 -23.22 5.26 -10.72
CA VAL A 238 -23.36 4.64 -9.41
C VAL A 238 -21.98 4.45 -8.79
N VAL A 239 -21.81 4.93 -7.56
CA VAL A 239 -20.57 4.73 -6.82
C VAL A 239 -20.73 3.45 -5.99
N GLY A 240 -20.53 2.33 -6.67
CA GLY A 240 -20.46 1.01 -6.04
C GLY A 240 -19.05 0.66 -5.58
N PRO A 241 -18.82 -0.58 -5.10
CA PRO A 241 -17.53 -1.02 -4.57
C PRO A 241 -16.32 -0.77 -5.48
N LEU A 242 -16.48 -0.94 -6.79
CA LEU A 242 -15.41 -0.72 -7.77
C LEU A 242 -15.09 0.77 -7.93
N THR A 243 -16.11 1.61 -8.07
CA THR A 243 -15.93 3.07 -8.13
C THR A 243 -15.36 3.60 -6.82
N TRP A 244 -15.78 3.05 -5.68
CA TRP A 244 -15.25 3.39 -4.36
C TRP A 244 -13.79 2.98 -4.19
N ALA A 245 -13.41 1.82 -4.71
CA ALA A 245 -12.02 1.37 -4.70
C ALA A 245 -11.12 2.27 -5.58
N GLU A 246 -11.65 2.82 -6.67
CA GLU A 246 -10.89 3.74 -7.53
C GLU A 246 -10.80 5.16 -6.94
N LEU A 247 -11.77 5.56 -6.10
CA LEU A 247 -11.84 6.90 -5.49
C LEU A 247 -11.06 7.03 -4.18
N MET A 248 -10.68 5.93 -3.53
CA MET A 248 -10.08 5.89 -2.19
C MET A 248 -8.66 5.33 -2.23
#